data_AF-A0A832PVY6-F1
#
_entry.id   AF-A0A832PVY6-F1
#
_cell.length_a   1.000
_cell.length_b   1.000
_cell.length_c   1.000
_cell.angle_alpha   90.00
_cell.angle_beta   90.00
_cell.angle_gamma   90.00
#
_symmetry.space_group_name_H-M   'P 1'
#
loop_
_entity.id
_entity.type
_entity.pdbx_description
1 polymer ?
#
loop_
_entity_poly.entity_id
_entity_poly.type
_entity_poly.pdbx_seq_one_letter_code
_entity_poly.pdbx_strand_id
1 'polypeptide(L)'
;SNGGGGLAVGALNPNGLWVPGSGANGDDGQDGKGGGGGGGGGGDTDDWCRSAGGAGGGGGGGGCAGTGGEGGTGGGGSFGIFVTDGKPIIRNNVIMAGYGGNGGQGGLAGEGGNGGNGGLGGTQTEQPDPATLGAGGNGGKGGKGGNGGAGGGGAGGASFAIYILGASSDPICTDNELNPGGGGLGGQGGAGAANKGQDGPAGRIFGPTPSCSN
;
A
#
# COMPACT_ATOMS: atom_id res chain seq x y z
N SER A 1 0.60 -6.45 -3.55
CA SER A 1 1.92 -5.90 -3.93
C SER A 1 2.15 -4.60 -3.17
N ASN A 2 3.39 -4.11 -3.06
CA ASN A 2 3.65 -2.87 -2.31
C ASN A 2 3.20 -1.64 -3.11
N GLY A 3 2.61 -0.67 -2.43
CA GLY A 3 2.29 0.63 -3.00
C GLY A 3 3.54 1.45 -3.29
N GLY A 4 3.55 2.14 -4.43
CA GLY A 4 4.62 3.05 -4.84
C GLY A 4 4.61 4.35 -4.02
N GLY A 5 5.80 4.94 -3.84
CA GLY A 5 5.95 6.24 -3.20
C GLY A 5 5.34 7.37 -4.04
N GLY A 6 4.88 8.42 -3.36
CA GLY A 6 4.32 9.60 -4.00
C GLY A 6 5.35 10.36 -4.83
N LEU A 7 4.90 10.89 -5.97
CA LEU A 7 5.71 11.76 -6.82
C LEU A 7 5.69 13.20 -6.29
N ALA A 8 6.83 13.89 -6.33
CA ALA A 8 6.95 15.26 -5.84
C ALA A 8 6.32 16.31 -6.77
N VAL A 9 5.88 15.88 -7.96
CA VAL A 9 5.08 16.70 -8.87
C VAL A 9 3.65 16.73 -8.34
N GLY A 10 3.28 17.82 -7.66
CA GLY A 10 1.89 18.08 -7.32
C GLY A 10 1.09 18.60 -8.51
N ALA A 11 -0.23 18.61 -8.36
CA ALA A 11 -1.18 19.08 -9.37
C ALA A 11 -2.12 20.12 -8.77
N LEU A 12 -2.76 20.92 -9.61
CA LEU A 12 -3.93 21.68 -9.19
C LEU A 12 -5.19 20.83 -9.36
N ASN A 13 -6.08 20.88 -8.38
CA ASN A 13 -7.44 20.39 -8.56
C ASN A 13 -8.29 21.40 -9.38
N PRO A 14 -9.53 21.04 -9.79
CA PRO A 14 -10.39 21.95 -10.56
C PRO A 14 -10.74 23.28 -9.85
N ASN A 15 -10.53 23.36 -8.54
CA ASN A 15 -10.74 24.57 -7.75
C ASN A 15 -9.47 25.42 -7.62
N GLY A 16 -8.38 25.06 -8.33
CA GLY A 16 -7.10 25.76 -8.28
C GLY A 16 -6.28 25.52 -7.02
N LEU A 17 -6.58 24.48 -6.24
CA LEU A 17 -5.82 24.15 -5.03
C LEU A 17 -4.71 23.15 -5.33
N TRP A 18 -3.54 23.38 -4.71
CA TRP A 18 -2.41 22.46 -4.75
C TRP A 18 -2.76 21.12 -4.08
N VAL A 19 -2.53 20.04 -4.81
CA VAL A 19 -2.68 18.65 -4.35
C VAL A 19 -1.30 17.99 -4.45
N PRO A 20 -0.69 17.62 -3.31
CA PRO A 20 0.60 16.94 -3.31
C PRO A 20 0.45 15.46 -3.71
N GLY A 21 1.54 14.85 -4.19
CA GLY A 21 1.54 13.44 -4.54
C GLY A 21 1.53 12.54 -3.29
N SER A 22 0.45 11.79 -3.11
CA SER A 22 0.35 10.75 -2.06
C SER A 22 0.99 9.44 -2.51
N GLY A 23 1.44 8.64 -1.55
CA GLY A 23 1.83 7.25 -1.81
C GLY A 23 0.61 6.39 -2.13
N ALA A 24 0.82 5.32 -2.87
CA ALA A 24 -0.23 4.34 -3.16
C ALA A 24 -0.40 3.35 -2.00
N ASN A 25 -1.60 2.81 -1.85
CA ASN A 25 -1.86 1.69 -0.93
C ASN A 25 -1.14 0.43 -1.43
N GLY A 26 -0.76 -0.44 -0.51
CA GLY A 26 -0.43 -1.83 -0.86
C GLY A 26 -1.70 -2.63 -1.13
N ASP A 27 -1.60 -3.68 -1.94
CA ASP A 27 -2.73 -4.60 -2.15
C ASP A 27 -2.88 -5.57 -0.98
N ASP A 28 -4.10 -6.03 -0.75
CA ASP A 28 -4.38 -7.14 0.14
C ASP A 28 -3.69 -8.44 -0.33
N GLY A 29 -3.40 -9.31 0.63
CA GLY A 29 -3.01 -10.68 0.39
C GLY A 29 -4.16 -11.50 -0.20
N GLN A 30 -3.90 -12.78 -0.45
CA GLN A 30 -4.92 -13.72 -0.91
C GLN A 30 -5.25 -14.71 0.21
N ASP A 31 -6.51 -15.13 0.31
CA ASP A 31 -6.89 -16.12 1.30
C ASP A 31 -6.19 -17.47 1.06
N GLY A 32 -5.84 -18.13 2.16
CA GLY A 32 -5.31 -19.47 2.16
C GLY A 32 -6.36 -20.45 1.63
N LYS A 33 -5.92 -21.50 0.95
CA LYS A 33 -6.83 -22.56 0.48
C LYS A 33 -7.18 -23.51 1.63
N GLY A 34 -8.37 -24.09 1.60
CA GLY A 34 -8.75 -25.16 2.52
C GLY A 34 -7.90 -26.41 2.31
N GLY A 35 -7.69 -27.17 3.38
CA GLY A 35 -7.04 -28.47 3.32
C GLY A 35 -7.97 -29.52 2.73
N GLY A 36 -7.41 -30.55 2.08
CA GLY A 36 -8.18 -31.70 1.61
C GLY A 36 -8.71 -32.55 2.76
N GLY A 37 -9.85 -33.21 2.57
CA GLY A 37 -10.36 -34.20 3.52
C GLY A 37 -9.53 -35.49 3.49
N GLY A 38 -9.53 -36.22 4.61
CA GLY A 38 -8.95 -37.55 4.70
C GLY A 38 -9.84 -38.61 4.05
N GLY A 39 -9.24 -39.67 3.52
CA GLY A 39 -9.98 -40.82 3.00
C GLY A 39 -10.62 -41.65 4.12
N GLY A 40 -11.77 -42.27 3.85
CA GLY A 40 -12.36 -43.26 4.75
C GLY A 40 -11.54 -44.56 4.79
N GLY A 41 -11.54 -45.22 5.95
CA GLY A 41 -10.93 -46.52 6.13
C GLY A 41 -11.72 -47.64 5.44
N GLY A 42 -11.03 -48.72 5.08
CA GLY A 42 -11.65 -49.92 4.52
C GLY A 42 -12.58 -50.60 5.53
N GLY A 43 -13.75 -51.01 5.05
CA GLY A 43 -14.69 -51.85 5.81
C GLY A 43 -14.60 -53.32 5.38
N ASP A 44 -15.33 -54.17 6.08
CA ASP A 44 -15.39 -55.61 5.82
C ASP A 44 -16.82 -56.09 5.53
N THR A 45 -16.93 -57.19 4.79
CA THR A 45 -18.17 -57.80 4.31
C THR A 45 -18.37 -59.21 4.84
N ASP A 46 -18.10 -59.45 6.12
CA ASP A 46 -18.42 -60.73 6.76
C ASP A 46 -19.94 -60.97 6.77
N ASP A 47 -20.34 -62.21 6.46
CA ASP A 47 -21.73 -62.62 6.13
C ASP A 47 -22.76 -62.37 7.25
N TRP A 48 -22.33 -62.11 8.49
CA TRP A 48 -23.22 -61.88 9.64
C TRP A 48 -23.20 -60.44 10.18
N CYS A 49 -22.21 -59.61 9.86
CA CYS A 49 -22.12 -58.20 10.30
C CYS A 49 -21.29 -57.37 9.29
N ARG A 50 -21.92 -56.39 8.62
CA ARG A 50 -21.19 -55.43 7.78
C ARG A 50 -20.64 -54.30 8.65
N SER A 51 -19.33 -54.10 8.60
CA SER A 51 -18.65 -53.08 9.37
C SER A 51 -18.03 -52.02 8.46
N ALA A 52 -18.30 -50.75 8.75
CA ALA A 52 -17.67 -49.63 8.05
C ALA A 52 -16.33 -49.30 8.72
N GLY A 53 -15.32 -48.96 7.91
CA GLY A 53 -14.06 -48.42 8.41
C GLY A 53 -14.21 -47.00 8.97
N GLY A 54 -13.14 -46.51 9.62
CA GLY A 54 -13.14 -45.18 10.23
C GLY A 54 -13.42 -44.07 9.22
N ALA A 55 -14.24 -43.08 9.59
CA ALA A 55 -14.52 -41.93 8.73
C ALA A 55 -13.25 -41.08 8.47
N GLY A 56 -13.13 -40.49 7.28
CA GLY A 56 -12.04 -39.56 6.99
C GLY A 56 -12.15 -38.25 7.79
N GLY A 57 -11.01 -37.71 8.21
CA GLY A 57 -10.96 -36.43 8.92
C GLY A 57 -11.30 -35.23 8.00
N GLY A 58 -11.98 -34.22 8.54
CA GLY A 58 -12.29 -33.00 7.80
C GLY A 58 -11.05 -32.17 7.46
N GLY A 59 -11.04 -31.50 6.31
CA GLY A 59 -9.95 -30.59 5.94
C GLY A 59 -9.91 -29.32 6.80
N GLY A 60 -8.71 -28.79 7.06
CA GLY A 60 -8.54 -27.55 7.81
C GLY A 60 -8.96 -26.31 7.00
N GLY A 61 -9.55 -25.31 7.67
CA GLY A 61 -9.90 -24.04 7.04
C GLY A 61 -8.69 -23.24 6.56
N GLY A 62 -8.82 -22.52 5.45
CA GLY A 62 -7.77 -21.60 4.98
C GLY A 62 -7.62 -20.39 5.91
N GLY A 63 -6.40 -19.84 6.01
CA GLY A 63 -6.16 -18.61 6.75
C GLY A 63 -6.60 -17.36 5.99
N CYS A 64 -7.10 -16.35 6.69
CA CYS A 64 -7.51 -15.07 6.08
C CYS A 64 -6.31 -14.31 5.49
N ALA A 65 -6.54 -13.56 4.42
CA ALA A 65 -5.57 -12.64 3.84
C ALA A 65 -5.15 -11.53 4.83
N GLY A 66 -3.88 -11.11 4.74
CA GLY A 66 -3.41 -9.89 5.39
C GLY A 66 -3.81 -8.65 4.58
N THR A 67 -4.17 -7.57 5.26
CA THR A 67 -4.58 -6.32 4.60
C THR A 67 -3.38 -5.54 4.06
N GLY A 68 -3.59 -4.81 2.97
CA GLY A 68 -2.62 -3.86 2.45
C GLY A 68 -2.42 -2.66 3.40
N GLY A 69 -1.20 -2.13 3.43
CA GLY A 69 -0.89 -0.90 4.14
C GLY A 69 -1.37 0.34 3.39
N GLU A 70 -1.88 1.34 4.10
CA GLU A 70 -2.33 2.60 3.50
C GLU A 70 -1.15 3.45 3.00
N GLY A 71 -1.34 4.17 1.91
CA GLY A 71 -0.37 5.13 1.39
C GLY A 71 -0.25 6.37 2.26
N GLY A 72 0.96 6.88 2.42
CA GLY A 72 1.24 8.13 3.12
C GLY A 72 0.73 9.35 2.34
N THR A 73 0.25 10.36 3.06
CA THR A 73 -0.25 11.61 2.46
C THR A 73 0.90 12.48 1.94
N GLY A 74 0.69 13.20 0.85
CA GLY A 74 1.67 14.18 0.37
C GLY A 74 1.82 15.38 1.31
N GLY A 75 3.03 15.94 1.39
CA GLY A 75 3.34 17.14 2.16
C GLY A 75 2.87 18.43 1.47
N GLY A 76 2.39 19.39 2.25
CA GLY A 76 1.89 20.67 1.73
C GLY A 76 2.96 21.51 1.04
N GLY A 77 2.62 22.16 -0.07
CA GLY A 77 3.52 23.10 -0.75
C GLY A 77 3.57 24.47 -0.06
N SER A 78 4.68 25.18 -0.20
CA SER A 78 4.82 26.56 0.23
C SER A 78 5.21 27.44 -0.96
N PHE A 79 4.39 28.47 -1.22
CA PHE A 79 4.56 29.34 -2.38
C PHE A 79 4.46 30.80 -1.96
N GLY A 80 5.40 31.63 -2.38
CA GLY A 80 5.32 33.08 -2.17
C GLY A 80 4.26 33.70 -3.08
N ILE A 81 4.39 33.44 -4.39
CA ILE A 81 3.40 33.77 -5.42
C ILE A 81 3.13 32.54 -6.26
N PHE A 82 1.85 32.23 -6.47
CA PHE A 82 1.40 31.16 -7.35
C PHE A 82 0.62 31.77 -8.51
N VAL A 83 1.15 31.67 -9.74
CA VAL A 83 0.57 32.24 -10.96
C VAL A 83 -0.07 31.13 -11.78
N THR A 84 -1.37 31.26 -12.05
CA THR A 84 -2.14 30.36 -12.93
C THR A 84 -2.91 31.20 -13.93
N ASP A 85 -2.73 30.89 -15.21
CA ASP A 85 -3.37 31.55 -16.36
C ASP A 85 -3.43 33.09 -16.25
N GLY A 86 -2.34 33.68 -15.75
CA GLY A 86 -2.29 35.08 -15.34
C GLY A 86 -1.04 35.80 -15.85
N LYS A 87 -1.14 37.14 -15.95
CA LYS A 87 -0.06 38.01 -16.47
C LYS A 87 0.25 39.17 -15.52
N PRO A 88 0.54 38.92 -14.23
CA PRO A 88 0.82 40.00 -13.29
C PRO A 88 2.18 40.65 -13.56
N ILE A 89 2.29 41.91 -13.14
CA ILE A 89 3.59 42.61 -13.03
C ILE A 89 4.04 42.51 -11.58
N ILE A 90 5.13 41.79 -11.33
CA ILE A 90 5.71 41.53 -10.02
C ILE A 90 7.03 42.30 -9.96
N ARG A 91 7.09 43.42 -9.23
CA ARG A 91 8.28 44.27 -9.20
C ARG A 91 8.58 44.86 -7.83
N ASN A 92 9.86 44.94 -7.49
CA ASN A 92 10.36 45.61 -6.28
C ASN A 92 9.83 44.98 -4.98
N ASN A 93 9.69 43.65 -4.95
CA ASN A 93 9.20 42.91 -3.77
C ASN A 93 10.30 42.06 -3.14
N VAL A 94 10.12 41.74 -1.86
CA VAL A 94 10.76 40.60 -1.20
C VAL A 94 9.73 39.49 -1.13
N ILE A 95 9.96 38.39 -1.84
CA ILE A 95 9.03 37.26 -1.94
C ILE A 95 9.65 36.07 -1.26
N MET A 96 8.97 35.59 -0.21
CA MET A 96 9.42 34.49 0.61
C MET A 96 8.46 33.31 0.51
N ALA A 97 9.01 32.11 0.44
CA ALA A 97 8.27 30.88 0.68
C ALA A 97 8.84 30.16 1.90
N GLY A 98 7.97 29.48 2.65
CA GLY A 98 8.39 28.63 3.76
C GLY A 98 8.95 27.28 3.27
N TYR A 99 9.32 26.41 4.19
CA TYR A 99 9.68 25.04 3.85
C TYR A 99 8.44 24.27 3.38
N GLY A 100 8.62 23.41 2.38
CA GLY A 100 7.61 22.43 2.01
C GLY A 100 7.39 21.44 3.16
N GLY A 101 6.14 21.01 3.34
CA GLY A 101 5.80 20.01 4.36
C GLY A 101 6.39 18.65 4.03
N ASN A 102 6.79 17.88 5.04
CA ASN A 102 7.22 16.50 4.82
C ASN A 102 6.04 15.62 4.40
N GLY A 103 6.32 14.62 3.55
CA GLY A 103 5.35 13.59 3.21
C GLY A 103 5.09 12.65 4.38
N GLY A 104 3.86 12.19 4.49
CA GLY A 104 3.41 11.20 5.47
C GLY A 104 4.03 9.82 5.22
N GLN A 105 4.19 9.06 6.29
CA GLN A 105 4.69 7.68 6.21
C GLN A 105 3.61 6.75 5.64
N GLY A 106 4.02 5.78 4.83
CA GLY A 106 3.15 4.69 4.39
C GLY A 106 3.00 3.62 5.48
N GLY A 107 1.84 2.99 5.53
CA GLY A 107 1.49 1.93 6.47
C GLY A 107 2.21 0.60 6.18
N LEU A 108 2.46 -0.17 7.24
CA LEU A 108 3.00 -1.52 7.14
C LEU A 108 1.98 -2.49 6.53
N ALA A 109 2.47 -3.57 5.96
CA ALA A 109 1.63 -4.68 5.49
C ALA A 109 1.05 -5.48 6.65
N GLY A 110 -0.20 -5.93 6.51
CA GLY A 110 -0.79 -6.94 7.40
C GLY A 110 -0.27 -8.34 7.11
N GLU A 111 0.02 -9.11 8.15
CA GLU A 111 0.37 -10.53 7.99
C GLU A 111 -0.87 -11.38 7.69
N GLY A 112 -0.71 -12.37 6.81
CA GLY A 112 -1.76 -13.35 6.54
C GLY A 112 -1.93 -14.33 7.69
N GLY A 113 -3.18 -14.69 7.97
CA GLY A 113 -3.55 -15.62 9.03
C GLY A 113 -3.05 -17.04 8.76
N ASN A 114 -2.73 -17.77 9.84
CA ASN A 114 -2.40 -19.18 9.75
C ASN A 114 -3.64 -20.01 9.36
N GLY A 115 -3.44 -21.02 8.50
CA GLY A 115 -4.49 -22.00 8.19
C GLY A 115 -4.77 -22.93 9.38
N GLY A 116 -6.01 -23.37 9.48
CA GLY A 116 -6.49 -24.29 10.51
C GLY A 116 -5.93 -25.70 10.32
N ASN A 117 -5.81 -26.43 11.43
CA ASN A 117 -5.43 -27.84 11.40
C ASN A 117 -6.54 -28.68 10.77
N GLY A 118 -6.18 -29.77 10.09
CA GLY A 118 -7.13 -30.79 9.67
C GLY A 118 -7.65 -31.60 10.85
N GLY A 119 -8.85 -32.13 10.72
CA GLY A 119 -9.46 -33.03 11.68
C GLY A 119 -8.79 -34.41 11.67
N LEU A 120 -8.79 -35.07 12.83
CA LEU A 120 -8.36 -36.46 12.94
C LEU A 120 -9.34 -37.37 12.20
N GLY A 121 -8.81 -38.42 11.57
CA GLY A 121 -9.62 -39.52 11.03
C GLY A 121 -10.18 -40.38 12.16
N GLY A 122 -11.29 -41.06 11.87
CA GLY A 122 -11.90 -42.01 12.78
C GLY A 122 -10.98 -43.19 13.07
N THR A 123 -10.94 -43.60 14.33
CA THR A 123 -10.17 -44.78 14.77
C THR A 123 -10.77 -46.06 14.20
N GLN A 124 -10.00 -47.15 14.21
CA GLN A 124 -10.55 -48.48 14.00
C GLN A 124 -11.61 -48.75 15.07
N THR A 125 -12.74 -49.34 14.71
CA THR A 125 -13.77 -49.71 15.68
C THR A 125 -13.32 -50.94 16.47
N GLU A 126 -13.72 -51.01 17.75
CA GLU A 126 -13.33 -52.03 18.72
C GLU A 126 -14.01 -53.40 18.47
N GLN A 127 -14.16 -53.83 17.21
CA GLN A 127 -14.55 -55.22 16.97
C GLN A 127 -13.38 -56.15 17.34
N PRO A 128 -13.68 -57.36 17.88
CA PRO A 128 -12.66 -58.27 18.40
C PRO A 128 -11.72 -58.83 17.32
N ASP A 129 -11.95 -58.53 16.04
CA ASP A 129 -11.00 -58.78 14.96
C ASP A 129 -10.35 -57.46 14.47
N PRO A 130 -9.22 -57.04 15.08
CA PRO A 130 -8.50 -55.83 14.70
C PRO A 130 -7.83 -55.91 13.31
N ALA A 131 -7.93 -57.03 12.58
CA ALA A 131 -7.26 -57.20 11.29
C ALA A 131 -8.08 -56.74 10.08
N THR A 132 -9.38 -56.45 10.22
CA THR A 132 -10.28 -56.27 9.06
C THR A 132 -10.73 -54.84 8.79
N LEU A 133 -10.57 -53.90 9.75
CA LEU A 133 -11.07 -52.52 9.61
C LEU A 133 -9.94 -51.48 9.54
N GLY A 134 -9.99 -50.62 8.52
CA GLY A 134 -9.04 -49.51 8.35
C GLY A 134 -9.41 -48.27 9.17
N ALA A 135 -8.41 -47.58 9.71
CA ALA A 135 -8.60 -46.23 10.25
C ALA A 135 -8.84 -45.24 9.10
N GLY A 136 -9.61 -44.18 9.37
CA GLY A 136 -9.73 -43.05 8.45
C GLY A 136 -8.44 -42.24 8.40
N GLY A 137 -8.11 -41.70 7.24
CA GLY A 137 -7.00 -40.74 7.10
C GLY A 137 -7.34 -39.41 7.78
N ASN A 138 -6.31 -38.74 8.33
CA ASN A 138 -6.45 -37.38 8.82
C ASN A 138 -6.69 -36.39 7.66
N GLY A 139 -7.44 -35.33 7.92
CA GLY A 139 -7.56 -34.22 6.98
C GLY A 139 -6.26 -33.42 6.86
N GLY A 140 -6.04 -32.84 5.69
CA GLY A 140 -4.93 -31.93 5.43
C GLY A 140 -5.12 -30.59 6.14
N LYS A 141 -4.00 -29.94 6.51
CA LYS A 141 -4.00 -28.58 7.04
C LYS A 141 -4.41 -27.57 5.97
N GLY A 142 -5.14 -26.53 6.36
CA GLY A 142 -5.39 -25.37 5.50
C GLY A 142 -4.12 -24.55 5.23
N GLY A 143 -4.07 -23.93 4.06
CA GLY A 143 -2.98 -23.02 3.69
C GLY A 143 -3.01 -21.72 4.50
N LYS A 144 -1.84 -21.13 4.71
CA LYS A 144 -1.70 -19.77 5.25
C LYS A 144 -2.25 -18.75 4.25
N GLY A 145 -2.92 -17.71 4.74
CA GLY A 145 -3.21 -16.53 3.93
C GLY A 145 -1.94 -15.80 3.50
N GLY A 146 -1.97 -15.17 2.34
CA GLY A 146 -0.90 -14.29 1.87
C GLY A 146 -0.81 -13.02 2.72
N ASN A 147 0.40 -12.52 2.90
CA ASN A 147 0.61 -11.20 3.50
C ASN A 147 0.13 -10.11 2.53
N GLY A 148 -0.35 -8.99 3.07
CA GLY A 148 -0.59 -7.78 2.29
C GLY A 148 0.71 -7.14 1.80
N GLY A 149 0.57 -6.15 0.93
CA GLY A 149 1.66 -5.26 0.55
C GLY A 149 1.73 -4.04 1.45
N ALA A 150 2.92 -3.45 1.59
CA ALA A 150 3.10 -2.22 2.35
C ALA A 150 2.66 -0.99 1.54
N GLY A 151 2.16 0.05 2.20
CA GLY A 151 1.82 1.33 1.57
C GLY A 151 3.06 2.16 1.24
N GLY A 152 3.01 2.93 0.16
CA GLY A 152 4.06 3.85 -0.24
C GLY A 152 4.07 5.12 0.61
N GLY A 153 5.24 5.73 0.80
CA GLY A 153 5.33 7.01 1.50
C GLY A 153 4.86 8.19 0.64
N GLY A 154 4.29 9.22 1.25
CA GLY A 154 3.85 10.43 0.54
C GLY A 154 5.04 11.30 0.10
N ALA A 155 4.87 12.07 -0.97
CA ALA A 155 5.90 12.98 -1.44
C ALA A 155 6.08 14.17 -0.49
N GLY A 156 7.28 14.74 -0.46
CA GLY A 156 7.54 16.02 0.18
C GLY A 156 6.92 17.18 -0.60
N GLY A 157 6.54 18.23 0.12
CA GLY A 157 5.95 19.43 -0.45
C GLY A 157 6.98 20.31 -1.16
N ALA A 158 6.55 20.94 -2.26
CA ALA A 158 7.39 21.88 -2.99
C ALA A 158 7.57 23.22 -2.24
N SER A 159 8.68 23.91 -2.46
CA SER A 159 8.88 25.28 -1.96
C SER A 159 9.42 26.21 -3.05
N PHE A 160 8.61 27.19 -3.47
CA PHE A 160 9.03 28.16 -4.48
C PHE A 160 8.64 29.58 -4.14
N ALA A 161 9.55 30.53 -4.34
CA ALA A 161 9.20 31.95 -4.18
C ALA A 161 8.16 32.36 -5.23
N ILE A 162 8.33 31.96 -6.49
CA ILE A 162 7.34 32.11 -7.56
C ILE A 162 7.10 30.77 -8.26
N TYR A 163 5.85 30.33 -8.32
CA TYR A 163 5.44 29.13 -9.04
C TYR A 163 4.50 29.49 -10.18
N ILE A 164 4.87 29.14 -11.42
CA ILE A 164 4.14 29.52 -12.64
C ILE A 164 3.58 28.26 -13.29
N LEU A 165 2.26 28.20 -13.41
CA LEU A 165 1.54 27.09 -14.02
C LEU A 165 0.62 27.57 -15.14
N GLY A 166 0.49 26.76 -16.17
CA GLY A 166 -0.36 27.03 -17.33
C GLY A 166 0.39 27.74 -18.45
N ALA A 167 0.18 27.29 -19.69
CA ALA A 167 0.89 27.83 -20.86
C ALA A 167 0.51 29.28 -21.19
N SER A 168 -0.61 29.76 -20.64
CA SER A 168 -1.08 31.15 -20.83
C SER A 168 -0.51 32.13 -19.78
N SER A 169 0.14 31.61 -18.73
CA SER A 169 0.78 32.42 -17.71
C SER A 169 2.02 33.12 -18.27
N ASP A 170 2.04 34.43 -18.13
CA ASP A 170 3.11 35.29 -18.65
C ASP A 170 3.35 36.46 -17.67
N PRO A 171 3.82 36.18 -16.44
CA PRO A 171 4.19 37.22 -15.49
C PRO A 171 5.43 37.99 -15.97
N ILE A 172 5.49 39.27 -15.61
CA ILE A 172 6.68 40.11 -15.79
C ILE A 172 7.31 40.31 -14.41
N CYS A 173 8.55 39.84 -14.22
CA CYS A 173 9.26 39.98 -12.96
C CYS A 173 10.45 40.93 -13.11
N THR A 174 10.59 41.92 -12.24
CA THR A 174 11.72 42.86 -12.27
C THR A 174 12.12 43.27 -10.85
N ASP A 175 13.42 43.28 -10.55
CA ASP A 175 13.96 43.76 -9.26
C ASP A 175 13.29 43.15 -8.01
N ASN A 176 13.03 41.83 -8.01
CA ASN A 176 12.52 41.13 -6.83
C ASN A 176 13.62 40.33 -6.14
N GLU A 177 13.61 40.36 -4.80
CA GLU A 177 14.38 39.43 -3.98
C GLU A 177 13.55 38.16 -3.74
N LEU A 178 14.10 37.00 -4.10
CA LEU A 178 13.39 35.72 -4.06
C LEU A 178 14.05 34.78 -3.06
N ASN A 179 13.39 34.52 -1.94
CA ASN A 179 13.89 33.73 -0.83
C ASN A 179 13.00 32.49 -0.62
N PRO A 180 13.18 31.42 -1.42
CA PRO A 180 12.46 30.16 -1.21
C PRO A 180 12.98 29.41 0.02
N GLY A 181 12.12 28.59 0.61
CA GLY A 181 12.53 27.59 1.58
C GLY A 181 13.11 26.35 0.91
N GLY A 182 13.44 25.33 1.73
CA GLY A 182 13.73 23.99 1.24
C GLY A 182 12.46 23.20 0.94
N GLY A 183 12.54 22.24 0.04
CA GLY A 183 11.46 21.27 -0.17
C GLY A 183 11.35 20.30 1.00
N GLY A 184 10.16 19.76 1.21
CA GLY A 184 9.93 18.77 2.25
C GLY A 184 10.56 17.42 1.92
N LEU A 185 10.91 16.63 2.93
CA LEU A 185 11.34 15.25 2.71
C LEU A 185 10.13 14.37 2.39
N GLY A 186 10.26 13.46 1.44
CA GLY A 186 9.29 12.41 1.20
C GLY A 186 9.24 11.41 2.36
N GLY A 187 8.04 10.99 2.71
CA GLY A 187 7.81 10.01 3.77
C GLY A 187 8.38 8.65 3.40
N GLN A 188 8.83 7.89 4.40
CA GLN A 188 9.16 6.47 4.23
C GLN A 188 7.89 5.69 3.89
N GLY A 189 7.97 4.69 3.02
CA GLY A 189 6.88 3.75 2.87
C GLY A 189 6.96 2.64 3.93
N GLY A 190 5.92 1.81 4.02
CA GLY A 190 5.91 0.68 4.93
C GLY A 190 6.91 -0.43 4.59
N ALA A 191 7.52 -0.39 3.39
CA ALA A 191 8.67 -1.23 3.02
C ALA A 191 10.01 -0.47 3.14
N GLY A 192 10.02 0.68 3.83
CA GLY A 192 11.18 1.53 4.02
C GLY A 192 11.55 2.35 2.79
N ALA A 193 12.85 2.48 2.52
CA ALA A 193 13.37 3.34 1.46
C ALA A 193 12.95 2.89 0.05
N ALA A 194 12.64 1.60 -0.12
CA ALA A 194 12.26 1.00 -1.40
C ALA A 194 10.96 1.58 -1.98
N ASN A 195 10.07 2.10 -1.13
CA ASN A 195 8.84 2.77 -1.54
C ASN A 195 8.64 4.11 -0.84
N LYS A 196 9.75 4.80 -0.56
CA LYS A 196 9.76 6.18 -0.06
C LYS A 196 9.18 7.14 -1.10
N GLY A 197 8.45 8.14 -0.64
CA GLY A 197 8.04 9.27 -1.48
C GLY A 197 9.23 10.12 -1.92
N GLN A 198 9.08 10.79 -3.05
CA GLN A 198 10.09 11.74 -3.55
C GLN A 198 10.18 12.97 -2.63
N ASP A 199 11.37 13.55 -2.50
CA ASP A 199 11.54 14.82 -1.81
C ASP A 199 10.99 15.97 -2.68
N GLY A 200 10.41 16.97 -2.03
CA GLY A 200 9.81 18.12 -2.67
C GLY A 200 10.88 18.97 -3.40
N PRO A 201 10.60 19.44 -4.62
CA PRO A 201 11.51 20.36 -5.29
C PRO A 201 11.46 21.75 -4.62
N ALA A 202 12.57 22.46 -4.69
CA ALA A 202 12.67 23.83 -4.18
C ALA A 202 13.43 24.73 -5.14
N GLY A 203 13.08 26.02 -5.18
CA GLY A 203 13.77 26.97 -6.04
C GLY A 203 13.18 28.36 -6.04
N ARG A 204 13.87 29.30 -6.67
CA ARG A 204 13.41 30.70 -6.74
C ARG A 204 12.18 30.83 -7.63
N ILE A 205 12.23 30.24 -8.83
CA ILE A 205 11.15 30.30 -9.83
C ILE A 205 10.96 28.91 -10.43
N PHE A 206 9.71 28.49 -10.59
CA PHE A 206 9.33 27.31 -11.37
C PHE A 206 8.40 27.70 -12.52
N GLY A 207 8.60 27.11 -13.70
CA GLY A 207 7.72 27.26 -14.86
C GLY A 207 8.35 28.01 -16.05
N PRO A 208 7.66 28.07 -17.20
CA PRO A 208 8.22 28.58 -18.45
C PRO A 208 7.99 30.10 -18.60
N THR A 209 8.91 30.94 -18.14
CA THR A 209 8.99 32.34 -18.61
C THR A 209 10.41 32.91 -18.67
N PRO A 210 10.83 33.50 -19.80
CA PRO A 210 12.10 34.24 -19.93
C PRO A 210 12.12 35.57 -19.16
N SER A 211 10.95 36.19 -18.95
CA SER A 211 10.74 37.50 -18.31
C SER A 211 10.87 37.49 -16.79
N CYS A 212 10.96 36.31 -16.19
CA CYS A 212 11.30 36.12 -14.79
C CYS A 212 12.66 35.41 -14.73
N SER A 213 13.70 36.13 -15.13
CA SER A 213 15.09 35.72 -14.99
C SER A 213 15.65 36.28 -13.68
N ASN A 214 16.44 35.45 -12.99
CA ASN A 214 17.25 35.90 -11.85
C ASN A 214 18.36 36.84 -12.28
#